data_AF-Q93FA5-F1
#
_entry.id   AF-Q93FA5-F1
#
_cell.length_a   1.000
_cell.length_b   1.000
_cell.length_c   1.000
_cell.angle_alpha   90.00
_cell.angle_beta   90.00
_cell.angle_gamma   90.00
#
_symmetry.space_group_name_H-M   'P 1'
#
loop_
_entity.id
_entity.type
_entity.pdbx_description
1 polymer ?
#
loop_
_entity_poly.entity_id
_entity_poly.type
_entity_poly.pdbx_seq_one_letter_code
_entity_poly.pdbx_strand_id
1 'polypeptide(L)' 'MTSDAMTDAIRVESGHLEPEELAALTVVLLARIRGAAPDRAAGDGGSLVAATWRRLERANGFQSPSSWRTAC' A
#
# COMPACT_ATOMS: atom_id res chain seq x y z
N MET A 1 -1.87 -14.84 -23.91
CA MET A 1 -0.86 -13.82 -24.26
C MET A 1 -1.00 -12.51 -23.48
N THR A 2 -2.07 -12.29 -22.70
CA THR A 2 -2.24 -11.12 -21.83
C THR A 2 -1.74 -11.33 -20.39
N SER A 3 -1.73 -12.57 -19.89
CA SER A 3 -1.23 -12.88 -18.55
C SER A 3 0.26 -12.61 -18.39
N ASP A 4 1.06 -12.88 -19.43
CA ASP A 4 2.52 -12.67 -19.43
C ASP A 4 2.87 -11.18 -19.35
N ALA A 5 2.13 -10.35 -20.10
CA ALA A 5 2.25 -8.89 -20.03
C ALA A 5 1.85 -8.31 -18.66
N MET A 6 0.96 -8.98 -17.94
CA MET A 6 0.54 -8.56 -16.60
C MET A 6 1.59 -8.90 -15.54
N THR A 7 2.30 -10.02 -15.71
CA THR A 7 3.44 -10.37 -14.86
C THR A 7 4.60 -9.39 -15.03
N ASP A 8 4.88 -8.94 -16.26
CA ASP A 8 5.92 -7.93 -16.53
C ASP A 8 5.57 -6.54 -15.99
N ALA A 9 4.28 -6.24 -15.81
CA ALA A 9 3.84 -4.96 -15.27
C ALA A 9 4.11 -4.79 -13.75
N ILE A 10 4.43 -5.87 -13.03
CA ILE A 10 4.56 -5.87 -11.56
C ILE A 10 5.87 -6.54 -11.15
N ARG A 11 6.76 -5.76 -10.52
CA ARG A 11 8.00 -6.30 -9.94
C ARG A 11 7.73 -6.98 -8.60
N VAL A 12 8.13 -8.24 -8.48
CA VAL A 12 8.03 -9.03 -7.25
C VAL A 12 9.41 -9.08 -6.59
N GLU A 13 9.55 -8.52 -5.39
CA GLU A 13 10.83 -8.51 -4.66
C GLU A 13 11.11 -9.84 -3.94
N SER A 14 10.08 -10.64 -3.68
CA SER A 14 10.20 -11.89 -2.92
C SER A 14 9.08 -12.87 -3.28
N GLY A 15 9.44 -14.13 -3.53
CA GLY A 15 8.49 -15.18 -3.92
C GLY A 15 8.07 -15.11 -5.40
N HIS A 16 7.00 -15.81 -5.74
CA HIS A 16 6.28 -15.69 -7.01
C HIS A 16 4.81 -15.36 -6.71
N LEU A 17 4.12 -14.74 -7.65
CA LEU A 17 2.67 -14.60 -7.58
C LEU A 17 2.02 -15.80 -8.28
N GLU A 18 1.09 -16.44 -7.58
CA GLU A 18 0.18 -17.38 -8.22
C GLU A 18 -0.84 -16.66 -9.11
N PRO A 19 -1.41 -17.33 -10.13
CA PRO A 19 -2.39 -16.73 -11.03
C PRO A 19 -3.59 -16.11 -10.32
N GLU A 20 -4.04 -16.71 -9.23
CA GLU A 20 -5.15 -16.24 -8.40
C GLU A 20 -4.80 -14.94 -7.66
N GLU A 21 -3.57 -14.85 -7.16
CA GLU A 21 -3.07 -13.67 -6.47
C GLU A 21 -2.91 -12.50 -7.44
N LEU A 22 -2.41 -12.76 -8.66
CA LEU A 22 -2.29 -11.76 -9.72
C LEU A 22 -3.67 -11.21 -10.12
N ALA A 23 -4.68 -12.08 -10.23
CA ALA A 23 -6.04 -11.68 -10.50
C ALA A 23 -6.63 -10.82 -9.37
N ALA A 24 -6.43 -11.23 -8.12
CA ALA A 24 -6.89 -10.48 -6.94
C ALA A 24 -6.25 -9.09 -6.88
N LEU A 25 -4.94 -9.00 -7.06
CA LEU A 25 -4.20 -7.73 -7.08
C LEU A 25 -4.70 -6.80 -8.19
N THR A 26 -4.92 -7.34 -9.39
CA THR A 26 -5.44 -6.58 -10.53
C THR A 26 -6.84 -6.04 -10.24
N VAL A 27 -7.74 -6.84 -9.67
CA VAL A 27 -9.09 -6.40 -9.28
C VAL A 27 -9.01 -5.26 -8.26
N VAL A 28 -8.16 -5.37 -7.24
CA VAL A 28 -7.97 -4.32 -6.24
C VAL A 28 -7.44 -3.04 -6.87
N LEU A 29 -6.43 -3.12 -7.73
CA LEU A 29 -5.85 -1.97 -8.42
C LEU A 29 -6.89 -1.27 -9.30
N LEU A 30 -7.66 -2.03 -10.10
CA LEU A 30 -8.73 -1.47 -10.92
C LEU A 30 -9.83 -0.83 -10.07
N ALA A 31 -10.22 -1.47 -8.96
CA ALA A 31 -11.20 -0.92 -8.04
C ALA A 31 -10.71 0.39 -7.41
N ARG A 32 -9.42 0.50 -7.06
CA ARG A 32 -8.81 1.73 -6.53
C ARG A 32 -8.72 2.82 -7.58
N ILE A 33 -8.30 2.51 -8.81
CA ILE A 33 -8.24 3.47 -9.91
C ILE A 33 -9.65 4.02 -10.22
N ARG A 34 -10.67 3.15 -10.23
CA ARG A 34 -12.07 3.56 -10.47
C ARG A 34 -12.71 4.27 -9.28
N GLY A 35 -12.33 3.89 -8.06
CA GLY A 35 -12.81 4.48 -6.80
C GLY A 35 -12.07 5.75 -6.38
N ALA A 36 -10.96 6.08 -7.04
CA ALA A 36 -10.22 7.33 -6.86
C ALA A 36 -10.96 8.52 -7.51
N ALA A 37 -12.21 8.74 -7.12
CA ALA A 37 -12.68 10.11 -7.01
C ALA A 37 -11.87 10.73 -5.85
N PRO A 38 -11.18 11.87 -6.05
CA PRO A 38 -10.58 12.55 -4.92
C PRO A 38 -11.74 12.88 -3.99
N ASP A 39 -11.71 12.33 -2.78
CA ASP A 39 -12.52 12.89 -1.71
C ASP A 39 -11.96 14.30 -1.46
N ARG A 40 -12.49 15.26 -2.22
CA ARG A 40 -12.13 16.68 -2.16
C ARG A 40 -12.82 17.35 -0.96
N ALA A 41 -13.17 16.56 0.06
CA ALA A 41 -13.86 16.95 1.27
C ALA A 41 -13.02 16.65 2.52
N ALA A 42 -11.80 17.18 2.56
CA ALA A 42 -11.22 17.74 3.78
C ALA A 42 -10.59 19.06 3.33
N GLY A 43 -11.28 20.19 3.39
CA GLY A 43 -11.77 20.74 4.65
C GLY A 43 -10.54 21.18 5.46
N ASP A 44 -10.01 22.35 5.12
CA ASP A 44 -9.12 23.17 5.95
C ASP A 44 -7.85 22.51 6.53
N GLY A 45 -6.77 22.50 5.75
CA GLY A 45 -5.43 22.29 6.31
C GLY A 45 -4.53 21.44 5.44
N GLY A 46 -3.95 22.04 4.40
CA GLY A 46 -2.81 21.49 3.70
C GLY A 46 -1.59 21.39 4.63
N SER A 47 -1.57 20.40 5.50
CA SER A 47 -0.31 19.81 5.95
C SER A 47 -0.16 18.56 5.11
N LEU A 48 0.75 18.60 4.14
CA LEU A 48 1.28 17.37 3.57
C LEU A 48 1.61 16.48 4.76
N VAL A 49 0.92 15.34 4.90
CA VAL A 49 1.24 14.35 5.91
C VAL A 49 2.66 13.90 5.58
N ALA A 50 3.63 14.60 6.14
CA ALA A 50 5.03 14.27 6.00
C ALA A 50 5.12 12.86 6.52
N ALA A 51 5.41 11.92 5.62
CA ALA A 51 5.34 10.53 5.99
C ALA A 51 6.33 10.33 7.15
N THR A 52 5.79 10.10 8.36
CA THR A 52 6.53 10.04 9.62
C THR A 52 7.21 8.69 9.75
N TRP A 53 7.91 8.27 8.70
CA TRP A 53 8.77 7.10 8.71
C TRP A 53 9.87 7.38 9.74
N ARG A 54 9.63 6.94 10.97
CA ARG A 54 10.64 6.99 11.99
C ARG A 54 11.69 5.94 11.66
N ARG A 55 12.95 6.35 11.76
CA ARG A 55 14.10 5.46 11.77
C ARG A 55 13.93 4.48 12.93
N LEU A 56 13.55 3.24 12.63
CA LEU A 56 13.32 2.20 13.62
C LEU A 56 14.60 1.91 14.43
N GLU A 57 15.78 2.13 13.85
CA GLU A 57 17.07 2.02 14.54
C GLU A 57 17.29 3.09 15.63
N ARG A 58 16.51 4.18 15.60
CA ARG A 58 16.50 5.23 16.64
C ARG A 58 15.33 5.08 17.63
N ALA A 59 14.47 4.07 17.46
CA ALA A 59 13.43 3.80 18.43
C ALA A 59 14.05 3.21 19.69
N ASN A 60 14.03 3.98 20.79
CA ASN A 60 14.50 3.50 22.07
C ASN A 60 13.50 2.46 22.63
N GLY A 61 13.98 1.24 22.88
CA GLY A 61 13.23 0.20 23.59
C GLY A 61 12.33 -0.70 22.73
N PHE A 62 11.88 -1.79 23.35
CA PHE A 62 10.98 -2.79 22.78
C PHE A 62 9.57 -2.22 22.59
N GLN A 63 9.01 -2.34 21.39
CA GLN A 63 7.63 -1.97 21.10
C GLN A 63 6.74 -3.21 21.27
N SER A 64 5.65 -3.09 22.03
CA SER A 64 4.71 -4.18 22.20
C SER A 64 4.09 -4.60 20.84
N PRO A 65 3.76 -5.89 20.63
CA PRO A 65 3.17 -6.37 19.38
C PRO A 65 1.82 -5.76 18.99
N SER A 66 1.24 -4.84 19.77
CA SER A 66 0.01 -4.12 19.43
C SER A 66 0.25 -2.70 18.93
N SER A 67 1.49 -2.19 18.97
CA SER A 67 1.79 -0.78 18.62
C SER A 67 1.53 -0.43 17.16
N TRP A 68 1.42 -1.43 16.27
CA TRP A 68 1.12 -1.23 14.85
C TRP A 68 -0.38 -1.02 14.58
N ARG A 69 -1.27 -1.40 15.52
CA ARG A 69 -2.73 -1.21 15.34
C ARG A 69 -3.19 0.21 15.69
N THR A 70 -2.41 0.93 16.49
CA THR A 70 -2.77 2.27 17.00
C THR A 70 -2.31 3.40 16.06
N ALA A 71 -1.70 3.07 14.92
CA ALA A 71 -1.17 4.04 13.96
C ALA A 71 -2.06 4.27 12.73
N CYS A 72 -3.28 3.72 12.69
CA CYS A 72 -4.26 3.90 11.64
C CYS A 72 -5.42 4.78 12.12
#